data_AF-M2QS34-F1
#
_entry.id   AF-M2QS34-F1
#
_cell.length_a   1.000
_cell.length_b   1.000
_cell.length_c   1.000
_cell.angle_alpha   90.00
_cell.angle_beta   90.00
_cell.angle_gamma   90.00
#
_symmetry.space_group_name_H-M   'P 1'
#
loop_
_entity.id
_entity.type
_entity.pdbx_description
1 polymer ?
#
loop_
_entity_poly.entity_id
_entity_poly.type
_entity_poly.pdbx_seq_one_letter_code
_entity_poly.pdbx_strand_id
1 'polypeptide(L)'
;MPQGDIEVVLPPPEPQTKHGKRTQSSPHGRYVLLRYLRRRHTIEITRHLPLQPGERKSYGEQSKKVFTTTGDNLLDGDNARKLDADEKTCLQYVLRFLRICETLEASKPGHLDLTPLVAPETAFEPNRLLTDTDTRPRDGRSRLGELLNRLDSNTTEKCPTLPNFDDKENPAVFSVPSRTNSTVIPSLNLAPRPSKFATGSTRQVTMTMAPASTSRSQRPTAGADSVPRTRTDLYETKYHPAVGWCTRLISAGEETYRIMFLDGVSLEVNIGRHSATLVTQSGEIVKSTLNEDMDTPLTIRMKSFNVFVRLFSANDKGA
;
A
#
# COMPACT_ATOMS: atom_id res chain seq x y z
N MET A 1 -13.88 17.81 7.50
CA MET A 1 -13.49 16.57 6.81
C MET A 1 -11.99 16.45 6.67
N PRO A 2 -11.36 15.39 7.24
CA PRO A 2 -10.05 14.98 6.77
C PRO A 2 -10.14 14.73 5.26
N GLN A 3 -9.47 15.56 4.48
CA GLN A 3 -9.51 15.52 3.02
C GLN A 3 -8.62 14.44 2.42
N GLY A 4 -8.04 13.59 3.28
CA GLY A 4 -7.19 12.49 2.88
C GLY A 4 -7.98 11.45 2.09
N ASP A 5 -7.27 10.82 1.15
CA ASP A 5 -7.76 9.60 0.51
C ASP A 5 -7.79 8.47 1.54
N ILE A 6 -8.72 7.53 1.34
CA ILE A 6 -8.84 6.34 2.19
C ILE A 6 -8.30 5.15 1.43
N GLU A 7 -7.39 4.39 2.03
CA GLU A 7 -6.82 3.18 1.46
C GLU A 7 -7.12 1.97 2.36
N VAL A 8 -7.64 0.90 1.76
CA VAL A 8 -7.91 -0.38 2.43
C VAL A 8 -7.15 -1.45 1.67
N VAL A 9 -6.29 -2.17 2.40
CA VAL A 9 -5.53 -3.29 1.86
C VAL A 9 -6.06 -4.57 2.50
N LEU A 10 -6.59 -5.48 1.69
CA LEU A 10 -6.86 -6.84 2.12
C LEU A 10 -5.60 -7.68 1.97
N PRO A 11 -5.03 -8.20 3.07
CA PRO A 11 -3.91 -9.11 2.99
C PRO A 11 -4.32 -10.40 2.27
N PRO A 12 -3.37 -11.12 1.66
CA PRO A 12 -3.65 -12.42 1.07
C PRO A 12 -4.26 -13.37 2.12
N PRO A 13 -5.21 -14.23 1.74
CA PRO A 13 -5.75 -15.23 2.65
C PRO A 13 -4.59 -16.09 3.16
N GLU A 14 -4.50 -16.18 4.48
CA GLU A 14 -3.43 -16.93 5.13
C GLU A 14 -3.52 -18.39 4.64
N PRO A 15 -2.44 -18.96 4.08
CA PRO A 15 -2.50 -20.31 3.57
C PRO A 15 -2.84 -21.25 4.73
N GLN A 16 -4.01 -21.88 4.67
CA GLN A 16 -4.42 -22.88 5.64
C GLN A 16 -3.46 -24.07 5.53
N THR A 17 -2.39 -24.03 6.31
CA THR A 17 -1.38 -25.09 6.36
C THR A 17 -1.97 -26.27 7.12
N LYS A 18 -2.65 -27.16 6.38
CA LYS A 18 -3.00 -28.49 6.88
C LYS A 18 -1.69 -29.28 7.05
N HIS A 19 -1.14 -29.22 8.26
CA HIS A 19 0.00 -30.00 8.77
C HIS A 19 1.27 -30.06 7.91
N GLY A 20 2.31 -29.33 8.36
CA GLY A 20 3.67 -29.86 8.32
C GLY A 20 4.44 -29.66 7.02
N LYS A 21 4.69 -28.41 6.64
CA LYS A 21 5.97 -27.93 6.07
C LYS A 21 5.83 -26.43 5.82
N ARG A 22 6.59 -25.64 6.57
CA ARG A 22 6.63 -24.18 6.48
C ARG A 22 7.46 -23.79 5.25
N THR A 23 6.89 -23.99 4.05
CA THR A 23 7.43 -23.38 2.83
C THR A 23 7.28 -21.88 2.96
N GLN A 24 8.38 -21.13 2.86
CA GLN A 24 8.37 -19.67 2.81
C GLN A 24 7.44 -19.24 1.66
N SER A 25 6.24 -18.80 2.02
CA SER A 25 5.32 -18.21 1.05
C SER A 25 5.99 -16.98 0.48
N SER A 26 6.13 -16.92 -0.85
CA SER A 26 6.60 -15.73 -1.55
C SER A 26 5.87 -14.50 -1.01
N PRO A 27 6.56 -13.39 -0.73
CA PRO A 27 5.97 -12.17 -0.17
C PRO A 27 4.94 -11.50 -1.11
N HIS A 28 4.64 -12.08 -2.28
CA HIS A 28 3.79 -11.50 -3.31
C HIS A 28 2.48 -12.29 -3.47
N GLY A 29 1.80 -12.53 -2.35
CA GLY A 29 0.46 -13.12 -2.36
C GLY A 29 -0.56 -12.24 -3.08
N ARG A 30 -1.69 -12.84 -3.50
CA ARG A 30 -2.83 -12.11 -4.05
C ARG A 30 -3.34 -11.10 -3.01
N TYR A 31 -3.27 -9.81 -3.31
CA TYR A 31 -3.86 -8.77 -2.46
C TYR A 31 -4.81 -7.89 -3.27
N VAL A 32 -5.74 -7.26 -2.56
CA VAL A 32 -6.67 -6.27 -3.11
C VAL A 32 -6.45 -4.96 -2.37
N LEU A 33 -6.12 -3.92 -3.12
CA LEU A 33 -6.01 -2.54 -2.63
C LEU A 33 -7.21 -1.76 -3.17
N LEU A 34 -8.00 -1.19 -2.27
CA LEU A 34 -9.08 -0.27 -2.61
C LEU A 34 -8.72 1.12 -2.10
N ARG A 35 -8.70 2.10 -3.00
CA ARG A 35 -8.47 3.51 -2.69
C ARG A 35 -9.72 4.32 -3.01
N TYR A 36 -10.26 5.02 -2.03
CA TYR A 36 -11.33 6.00 -2.22
C TYR A 36 -10.75 7.41 -2.20
N LEU A 37 -10.76 8.06 -3.36
CA LEU A 37 -10.26 9.42 -3.55
C LEU A 37 -11.40 10.41 -3.29
N ARG A 38 -11.51 10.88 -2.05
CA ARG A 38 -12.61 11.75 -1.60
C ARG A 38 -12.81 12.97 -2.48
N ARG A 39 -11.72 13.68 -2.82
CA ARG A 39 -11.77 14.90 -3.64
C ARG A 39 -12.30 14.67 -5.06
N ARG A 40 -12.09 13.47 -5.59
CA ARG A 40 -12.45 13.13 -6.97
C ARG A 40 -13.73 12.32 -7.04
N HIS A 41 -14.27 11.88 -5.90
CA HIS A 41 -15.43 10.98 -5.86
C HIS A 41 -15.19 9.75 -6.74
N THR A 42 -14.00 9.15 -6.61
CA THR A 42 -13.60 7.97 -7.38
C THR A 42 -13.10 6.86 -6.48
N ILE A 43 -13.50 5.62 -6.77
CA ILE A 43 -12.97 4.41 -6.16
C ILE A 43 -12.04 3.75 -7.16
N GLU A 44 -10.81 3.48 -6.74
CA GLU A 44 -9.85 2.69 -7.49
C GLU A 44 -9.64 1.37 -6.79
N ILE A 45 -9.87 0.26 -7.51
CA ILE A 45 -9.64 -1.09 -7.02
C ILE A 45 -8.48 -1.66 -7.82
N THR A 46 -7.41 -2.00 -7.13
CA THR A 46 -6.22 -2.61 -7.70
C THR A 46 -6.09 -4.02 -7.16
N ARG A 47 -6.01 -4.99 -8.07
CA ARG A 47 -5.73 -6.39 -7.73
C ARG A 47 -4.39 -6.79 -8.31
N HIS A 48 -3.58 -7.42 -7.46
CA HIS A 48 -2.37 -8.09 -7.86
C HIS A 48 -2.65 -9.59 -7.99
N LEU A 49 -2.52 -10.14 -9.20
CA LEU A 49 -2.62 -11.57 -9.45
C LEU A 49 -1.22 -12.19 -9.36
N PRO A 50 -1.01 -13.19 -8.50
CA PRO A 50 0.26 -13.89 -8.44
C PRO A 50 0.52 -14.60 -9.77
N LEU A 51 1.77 -14.59 -10.20
CA LEU A 51 2.20 -15.32 -11.38
C LEU A 51 1.91 -16.82 -11.25
N GLN A 52 1.35 -17.40 -12.32
CA GLN A 52 1.25 -18.85 -12.38
C GLN A 52 2.65 -19.47 -12.47
N PRO A 53 2.94 -20.53 -11.70
CA PRO A 53 4.21 -21.24 -11.81
C PRO A 53 4.43 -21.71 -13.25
N GLY A 54 5.43 -21.14 -13.94
CA GLY A 54 5.77 -21.48 -15.33
C GLY A 54 5.71 -20.32 -16.32
N GLU A 55 5.08 -19.19 -15.98
CA GLU A 55 5.12 -17.98 -16.82
C GLU A 55 6.41 -17.19 -16.58
N ARG A 56 7.20 -17.00 -17.65
CA ARG A 56 8.53 -16.37 -17.60
C ARG A 56 8.50 -14.83 -17.53
N LYS A 57 7.33 -14.19 -17.43
CA LYS A 57 7.23 -12.72 -17.39
C LYS A 57 7.26 -12.24 -15.93
N SER A 58 8.36 -11.62 -15.52
CA SER A 58 8.69 -11.35 -14.10
C SER A 58 7.80 -10.36 -13.33
N TYR A 59 6.67 -9.90 -13.87
CA TYR A 59 5.80 -8.94 -13.20
C TYR A 59 4.37 -9.51 -13.17
N GLY A 60 3.81 -9.66 -11.96
CA GLY A 60 2.46 -10.17 -11.76
C GLY A 60 1.44 -9.35 -12.55
N GLU A 61 0.34 -9.98 -12.95
CA GLU A 61 -0.72 -9.27 -13.64
C GLU A 61 -1.44 -8.34 -12.66
N GLN A 62 -1.36 -7.04 -12.90
CA GLN A 62 -2.07 -6.03 -12.13
C GLN A 62 -3.31 -5.60 -12.90
N SER A 63 -4.48 -5.79 -12.30
CA SER A 63 -5.74 -5.26 -12.83
C SER A 63 -6.19 -4.06 -12.00
N LYS A 64 -6.65 -3.00 -12.69
CA LYS A 64 -7.16 -1.78 -12.05
C LYS A 64 -8.57 -1.49 -12.56
N LYS A 65 -9.54 -1.41 -11.65
CA LYS A 65 -10.92 -0.96 -11.91
C LYS A 65 -11.09 0.43 -11.31
N VAL A 66 -11.73 1.34 -12.03
CA VAL A 66 -12.01 2.71 -11.55
C VAL A 66 -13.49 2.98 -11.68
N PHE A 67 -14.11 3.44 -10.60
CA PHE A 67 -15.52 3.77 -10.55
C PHE A 67 -15.71 5.20 -10.07
N THR A 68 -16.63 5.92 -10.69
CA THR A 68 -17.09 7.23 -10.21
C THR A 68 -18.25 7.03 -9.26
N THR A 69 -18.21 7.72 -8.11
CA THR A 69 -19.27 7.67 -7.10
C THR A 69 -20.28 8.78 -7.40
N THR A 70 -21.58 8.49 -7.32
CA THR A 70 -22.63 9.49 -7.61
C THR A 70 -23.53 9.64 -6.39
N GLY A 71 -23.48 10.81 -5.74
CA GLY A 71 -24.26 11.09 -4.54
C GLY A 71 -23.80 10.29 -3.31
N ASP A 72 -24.75 9.95 -2.43
CA ASP A 72 -24.50 9.28 -1.15
C ASP A 72 -24.13 7.79 -1.33
N ASN A 73 -24.36 7.23 -2.52
CA ASN A 73 -23.99 5.86 -2.85
C ASN A 73 -22.60 5.83 -3.51
N LEU A 74 -21.65 5.18 -2.85
CA LEU A 74 -20.29 4.97 -3.37
C LEU A 74 -20.29 4.26 -4.74
N LEU A 75 -21.21 3.33 -4.98
CA LEU A 75 -21.32 2.62 -6.25
C LEU A 75 -22.77 2.43 -6.65
N ASP A 76 -23.02 2.54 -7.95
CA ASP A 76 -24.26 2.08 -8.56
C ASP A 76 -24.42 0.56 -8.42
N GLY A 77 -25.65 0.07 -8.31
CA GLY A 77 -25.98 -1.32 -8.06
C GLY A 77 -25.39 -2.27 -9.11
N ASP A 78 -25.35 -1.85 -10.37
CA ASP A 78 -24.75 -2.66 -11.45
C ASP A 78 -23.23 -2.77 -11.33
N ASN A 79 -22.55 -1.72 -10.88
CA ASN A 79 -21.12 -1.75 -10.63
C ASN A 79 -20.78 -2.55 -9.37
N ALA A 80 -21.60 -2.44 -8.32
CA ALA A 80 -21.46 -3.23 -7.11
C ALA A 80 -21.64 -4.75 -7.37
N ARG A 81 -22.49 -5.13 -8.32
CA ARG A 81 -22.68 -6.53 -8.74
C ARG A 81 -21.46 -7.12 -9.45
N LYS A 82 -20.69 -6.30 -10.18
CA LYS A 82 -19.46 -6.71 -10.89
C LYS A 82 -18.25 -6.91 -9.97
N LEU A 83 -18.37 -6.53 -8.70
CA LEU A 83 -17.33 -6.76 -7.71
C LEU A 83 -17.37 -8.20 -7.21
N ASP A 84 -16.19 -8.78 -7.02
CA ASP A 84 -16.06 -10.08 -6.34
C ASP A 84 -16.12 -9.93 -4.80
N ALA A 85 -16.01 -11.06 -4.10
CA ALA A 85 -16.15 -11.11 -2.65
C ALA A 85 -15.10 -10.27 -1.90
N ASP A 86 -13.83 -10.33 -2.31
CA ASP A 86 -12.75 -9.56 -1.69
C ASP A 86 -12.97 -8.07 -1.91
N GLU A 87 -13.31 -7.68 -3.15
CA GLU A 87 -13.59 -6.29 -3.50
C GLU A 87 -14.80 -5.74 -2.75
N LYS A 88 -15.88 -6.54 -2.62
CA LYS A 88 -17.06 -6.20 -1.80
C LYS A 88 -16.69 -6.01 -0.33
N THR A 89 -15.80 -6.85 0.20
CA THR A 89 -15.34 -6.75 1.58
C THR A 89 -14.53 -5.47 1.79
N CYS A 90 -13.59 -5.14 0.90
CA CYS A 90 -12.88 -3.85 0.92
C CYS A 90 -13.86 -2.67 0.92
N LEU A 91 -14.86 -2.71 0.04
CA LEU A 91 -15.84 -1.65 -0.09
C LEU A 91 -16.67 -1.48 1.19
N GLN A 92 -17.06 -2.59 1.83
CA GLN A 92 -17.75 -2.55 3.12
C GLN A 92 -16.90 -1.91 4.21
N TYR A 93 -15.58 -2.16 4.25
CA TYR A 93 -14.69 -1.49 5.21
C TYR A 93 -14.63 0.02 4.97
N VAL A 94 -14.54 0.47 3.71
CA VAL A 94 -14.60 1.90 3.39
C VAL A 94 -15.93 2.50 3.81
N LEU A 95 -17.06 1.86 3.50
CA LEU A 95 -18.39 2.33 3.91
C LEU A 95 -18.52 2.46 5.43
N ARG A 96 -18.04 1.47 6.17
CA ARG A 96 -18.06 1.50 7.64
C ARG A 96 -17.19 2.64 8.18
N PHE A 97 -16.01 2.84 7.61
CA PHE A 97 -15.12 3.93 8.00
C PHE A 97 -15.71 5.31 7.69
N LEU A 98 -16.33 5.48 6.51
CA LEU A 98 -17.02 6.72 6.16
C LEU A 98 -18.14 7.07 7.14
N ARG A 99 -18.97 6.08 7.53
CA ARG A 99 -19.99 6.28 8.58
C ARG A 99 -19.41 6.73 9.92
N ILE A 100 -18.25 6.18 10.30
CA ILE A 100 -17.55 6.62 11.52
C ILE A 100 -17.12 8.09 11.37
N CYS A 101 -16.54 8.48 10.23
CA CYS A 101 -16.21 9.88 9.96
C CYS A 101 -17.43 10.79 10.03
N GLU A 102 -18.54 10.41 9.40
CA GLU A 102 -19.79 11.18 9.41
C GLU A 102 -20.33 11.33 10.83
N THR A 103 -20.30 10.26 11.63
CA THR A 103 -20.76 10.29 13.03
C THR A 103 -19.89 11.21 13.89
N LEU A 104 -18.56 11.14 13.72
CA LEU A 104 -17.62 12.01 14.42
C LEU A 104 -17.79 13.47 14.02
N GLU A 105 -18.10 13.75 12.76
CA GLU A 105 -18.32 15.11 12.28
C GLU A 105 -19.68 15.68 12.68
N ALA A 106 -20.71 14.84 12.76
CA ALA A 106 -22.02 15.23 13.27
C ALA A 106 -21.98 15.50 14.78
N SER A 107 -21.04 14.90 15.51
CA SER A 107 -20.84 15.18 16.93
C SER A 107 -20.29 16.60 17.11
N LYS A 108 -21.00 17.42 17.91
CA LYS A 108 -20.56 18.79 18.18
C LYS A 108 -19.19 18.76 18.88
N PRO A 109 -18.24 19.63 18.50
CA PRO A 109 -16.84 19.62 18.98
C PRO A 109 -16.64 20.00 20.48
N GLY A 110 -17.62 19.73 21.35
CA GLY A 110 -17.53 19.98 22.79
C GLY A 110 -18.05 18.83 23.67
N HIS A 111 -18.45 17.69 23.10
CA HIS A 111 -18.97 16.56 23.89
C HIS A 111 -18.14 15.28 23.79
N LEU A 112 -17.22 15.20 22.83
CA LEU A 112 -16.22 14.14 22.82
C LEU A 112 -15.13 14.52 23.82
N ASP A 113 -15.37 14.21 25.09
CA ASP A 113 -14.35 14.15 26.13
C ASP A 113 -13.42 12.97 25.78
N LEU A 114 -12.64 13.15 24.71
CA LEU A 114 -11.49 12.34 24.38
C LEU A 114 -10.39 12.75 25.34
N THR A 115 -10.65 12.62 26.64
CA THR A 115 -9.61 12.58 27.64
C THR A 115 -8.66 11.52 27.10
N PRO A 116 -7.44 11.89 26.66
CA PRO A 116 -6.50 10.91 26.17
C PRO A 116 -6.43 9.88 27.29
N LEU A 117 -6.59 8.61 26.94
CA LEU A 117 -6.36 7.53 27.87
C LEU A 117 -4.88 7.64 28.20
N VAL A 118 -4.55 8.48 29.20
CA VAL A 118 -3.27 8.53 29.86
C VAL A 118 -3.20 7.13 30.43
N ALA A 119 -2.51 6.25 29.69
CA ALA A 119 -2.10 4.97 30.22
C ALA A 119 -1.50 5.33 31.57
N PRO A 120 -2.04 4.81 32.69
CA PRO A 120 -1.58 5.22 34.00
C PRO A 120 -0.07 5.07 34.00
N GLU A 121 0.63 6.20 34.12
CA GLU A 121 2.04 6.20 34.43
C GLU A 121 2.15 5.49 35.76
N THR A 122 2.30 4.17 35.71
CA THR A 122 2.96 3.43 36.77
C THR A 122 4.36 4.00 36.79
N ALA A 123 4.54 5.06 37.57
CA ALA A 123 5.83 5.55 38.00
C ALA A 123 6.60 4.33 38.50
N PHE A 124 7.54 3.88 37.68
CA PHE A 124 8.59 2.97 38.10
C PHE A 124 9.49 3.78 39.04
N GLU A 125 9.08 3.84 40.30
CA GLU A 125 9.95 4.14 41.43
C GLU A 125 11.08 3.09 41.45
N PRO A 126 12.35 3.44 41.17
CA PRO A 126 13.42 2.44 41.04
C PRO A 126 13.88 1.85 42.37
N ASN A 127 13.29 2.21 43.51
CA ASN A 127 13.85 1.91 44.82
C ASN A 127 12.79 1.57 45.86
N ARG A 128 12.15 0.40 45.76
CA ARG A 128 11.70 -0.33 46.95
C ARG A 128 12.12 -1.79 46.88
N LEU A 129 13.31 -2.02 47.44
CA LEU A 129 13.68 -3.24 48.14
C LEU A 129 12.53 -3.65 49.08
N LEU A 130 11.74 -4.63 48.66
CA LEU A 130 11.08 -5.53 49.57
C LEU A 130 11.31 -6.96 49.09
N THR A 131 12.15 -7.62 49.87
CA THR A 131 12.23 -9.06 50.07
C THR A 131 10.85 -9.70 49.99
N ASP A 132 10.59 -10.42 48.92
CA ASP A 132 9.61 -11.51 48.96
C ASP A 132 10.20 -12.71 48.19
N THR A 133 10.80 -13.61 48.96
CA THR A 133 11.32 -14.89 48.51
C THR A 133 10.15 -15.86 48.38
N ASP A 134 9.42 -15.83 47.28
CA ASP A 134 8.58 -16.95 46.87
C ASP A 134 9.16 -17.58 45.59
N THR A 135 10.09 -18.50 45.78
CA THR A 135 10.77 -19.28 44.75
C THR A 135 9.92 -20.45 44.25
N ARG A 136 8.62 -20.24 44.06
CA ARG A 136 7.78 -21.22 43.36
C ARG A 136 7.72 -20.90 41.87
N PRO A 137 8.07 -21.85 40.98
CA PRO A 137 7.94 -21.66 39.54
C PRO A 137 6.44 -21.58 39.19
N ARG A 138 5.89 -20.37 39.17
CA ARG A 138 4.52 -20.12 38.71
C ARG A 138 4.49 -20.29 37.19
N ASP A 139 3.85 -21.36 36.75
CA ASP A 139 3.55 -21.63 35.35
C ASP A 139 2.80 -20.43 34.73
N GLY A 140 3.39 -19.81 33.71
CA GLY A 140 2.84 -18.64 33.02
C GLY A 140 1.45 -18.87 32.44
N ARG A 141 1.06 -20.13 32.21
CA ARG A 141 -0.31 -20.49 31.79
C ARG A 141 -1.36 -20.21 32.86
N SER A 142 -1.01 -20.32 34.14
CA SER A 142 -1.95 -20.06 35.25
C SER A 142 -2.27 -18.57 35.37
N ARG A 143 -1.30 -17.69 35.11
CA ARG A 143 -1.55 -16.22 35.10
C ARG A 143 -2.47 -15.79 33.97
N LEU A 144 -2.38 -16.43 32.80
CA LEU A 144 -3.26 -16.11 31.67
C LEU A 144 -4.70 -16.56 31.96
N GLY A 145 -4.88 -17.73 32.59
CA GLY A 145 -6.21 -18.19 33.02
C GLY A 145 -6.86 -17.27 34.06
N GLU A 146 -6.08 -16.77 35.01
CA GLU A 146 -6.57 -15.84 36.03
C GLU A 146 -6.95 -14.46 35.46
N LEU A 147 -6.21 -13.99 34.44
CA LEU A 147 -6.54 -12.75 33.72
C LEU A 147 -7.81 -12.89 32.87
N LEU A 148 -8.02 -14.03 32.22
CA LEU A 148 -9.22 -14.28 31.43
C LEU A 148 -10.46 -14.37 32.33
N ASN A 149 -10.38 -15.08 33.45
CA ASN A 149 -11.48 -15.15 34.43
C ASN A 149 -11.85 -13.78 35.01
N ARG A 150 -10.88 -12.87 35.16
CA ARG A 150 -11.15 -11.48 35.59
C ARG A 150 -11.87 -10.65 34.53
N LEU A 151 -11.62 -10.90 33.24
CA LEU A 151 -12.34 -10.22 32.16
C LEU A 151 -13.79 -10.68 32.08
N ASP A 152 -14.03 -11.98 32.24
CA ASP A 152 -15.38 -12.55 32.20
C ASP A 152 -16.23 -12.16 33.43
N SER A 153 -15.59 -11.91 34.57
CA SER A 153 -16.28 -11.48 35.79
C SER A 153 -16.71 -10.01 35.76
N ASN A 154 -16.08 -9.18 34.92
CA ASN A 154 -16.34 -7.74 34.86
C ASN A 154 -17.35 -7.31 33.78
N THR A 155 -17.94 -8.24 33.04
CA THR A 155 -18.88 -7.94 31.94
C THR A 155 -20.35 -7.86 32.34
N THR A 156 -20.66 -7.78 33.65
CA THR A 156 -22.04 -7.64 34.14
C THR A 156 -22.35 -6.20 34.55
N GLU A 157 -22.18 -5.24 33.64
CA GLU A 157 -22.74 -3.90 33.82
C GLU A 157 -24.06 -3.77 33.07
N LYS A 158 -25.08 -3.38 33.84
CA LYS A 158 -26.48 -3.22 33.47
C LYS A 158 -26.65 -2.34 32.23
N CYS A 159 -27.21 -2.93 31.18
CA CYS A 159 -27.71 -2.21 30.03
C CYS A 159 -28.85 -1.26 30.47
N PRO A 160 -28.80 0.05 30.15
CA PRO A 160 -29.91 0.96 30.42
C PRO A 160 -31.07 0.65 29.47
N THR A 161 -32.21 0.32 30.05
CA THR A 161 -33.51 0.13 29.40
C THR A 161 -33.85 1.32 28.52
N LEU A 162 -33.98 1.08 27.21
CA LEU A 162 -34.50 2.05 26.24
C LEU A 162 -35.98 2.36 26.51
N PRO A 163 -36.45 3.60 26.30
CA PRO A 163 -37.86 3.92 26.36
C PRO A 163 -38.61 3.26 25.20
N ASN A 164 -39.67 2.57 25.57
CA ASN A 164 -40.66 1.94 24.71
C ASN A 164 -41.40 3.03 23.93
N PHE A 165 -41.20 3.11 22.61
CA PHE A 165 -42.01 3.95 21.72
C PHE A 165 -43.04 3.08 21.02
N ASP A 166 -44.21 3.02 21.65
CA ASP A 166 -45.45 2.55 21.07
C ASP A 166 -46.18 3.80 20.56
N ASP A 167 -46.23 4.05 19.26
CA ASP A 167 -47.30 4.87 18.69
C ASP A 167 -47.54 4.64 17.19
N LYS A 168 -48.67 3.96 16.96
CA LYS A 168 -49.70 4.06 15.92
C LYS A 168 -49.45 4.88 14.63
N GLU A 169 -49.62 4.16 13.53
CA GLU A 169 -50.38 4.49 12.30
C GLU A 169 -50.61 5.97 11.92
N ASN A 170 -50.05 6.38 10.78
CA ASN A 170 -50.81 7.10 9.75
C ASN A 170 -50.13 7.04 8.36
N PRO A 171 -50.80 6.58 7.29
CA PRO A 171 -50.24 6.57 5.94
C PRO A 171 -50.63 7.86 5.19
N ALA A 172 -49.70 8.81 5.07
CA ALA A 172 -49.87 9.97 4.20
C ALA A 172 -48.99 9.81 2.95
N VAL A 173 -49.69 9.63 1.83
CA VAL A 173 -49.20 9.59 0.46
C VAL A 173 -48.49 10.90 0.10
N PHE A 174 -47.19 10.84 -0.20
CA PHE A 174 -46.50 11.89 -0.94
C PHE A 174 -45.72 11.27 -2.10
N SER A 175 -46.36 11.28 -3.27
CA SER A 175 -45.76 11.06 -4.58
C SER A 175 -44.89 12.26 -4.95
N VAL A 176 -43.56 12.07 -4.95
CA VAL A 176 -42.60 13.05 -5.47
C VAL A 176 -42.29 12.69 -6.93
N PRO A 177 -42.34 13.65 -7.88
CA PRO A 177 -42.06 13.37 -9.29
C PRO A 177 -40.58 13.07 -9.51
N SER A 178 -40.33 11.93 -10.15
CA SER A 178 -39.02 11.48 -10.63
C SER A 178 -38.52 12.42 -11.72
N ARG A 179 -37.49 13.24 -11.41
CA ARG A 179 -36.75 14.02 -12.40
C ARG A 179 -35.64 13.15 -12.98
N THR A 180 -35.84 12.66 -14.20
CA THR A 180 -34.79 12.10 -15.05
C THR A 180 -33.86 13.23 -15.51
N ASN A 181 -32.78 13.47 -14.77
CA ASN A 181 -31.67 14.29 -15.27
C ASN A 181 -30.76 13.39 -16.10
N SER A 182 -30.96 13.36 -17.41
CA SER A 182 -29.98 12.82 -18.36
C SER A 182 -28.83 13.82 -18.45
N THR A 183 -27.81 13.65 -17.64
CA THR A 183 -26.54 14.37 -17.79
C THR A 183 -25.82 13.78 -19.00
N VAL A 184 -26.12 14.32 -20.18
CA VAL A 184 -25.28 14.20 -21.36
C VAL A 184 -23.96 14.84 -20.99
N ILE A 185 -22.94 14.02 -20.78
CA ILE A 185 -21.57 14.46 -20.57
C ILE A 185 -21.18 15.18 -21.88
N PRO A 186 -20.79 16.46 -21.87
CA PRO A 186 -20.33 17.11 -23.09
C PRO A 186 -19.14 16.31 -23.61
N SER A 187 -19.24 15.86 -24.86
CA SER A 187 -18.16 15.18 -25.55
C SER A 187 -16.95 16.12 -25.57
N LEU A 188 -16.02 15.90 -24.65
CA LEU A 188 -14.72 16.56 -24.64
C LEU A 188 -14.00 16.10 -25.91
N ASN A 189 -14.07 16.92 -26.95
CA ASN A 189 -13.19 16.87 -28.11
C ASN A 189 -11.77 17.18 -27.64
N LEU A 190 -11.14 16.18 -27.02
CA LEU A 190 -9.71 16.22 -26.75
C LEU A 190 -9.00 16.16 -28.10
N ALA A 191 -8.12 17.12 -28.36
CA ALA A 191 -7.26 17.10 -29.53
C ALA A 191 -6.57 15.72 -29.62
N PRO A 192 -6.49 15.10 -30.82
CA PRO A 192 -5.84 13.81 -30.99
C PRO A 192 -4.44 13.89 -30.40
N ARG A 193 -4.16 13.00 -29.44
CA ARG A 193 -2.85 12.95 -28.77
C ARG A 193 -1.77 12.86 -29.86
N PRO A 194 -0.72 13.71 -29.82
CA PRO A 194 0.38 13.62 -30.76
C PRO A 194 1.00 12.22 -30.68
N SER A 195 1.18 11.56 -31.84
CA SER A 195 1.57 10.15 -31.97
C SER A 195 2.99 9.81 -31.47
N LYS A 196 3.66 10.75 -30.79
CA LYS A 196 5.08 10.68 -30.47
C LYS A 196 5.39 10.21 -29.03
N PHE A 197 4.39 9.89 -28.21
CA PHE A 197 4.60 9.29 -26.89
C PHE A 197 4.44 7.75 -26.87
N ALA A 198 4.32 7.11 -28.03
CA ALA A 198 4.50 5.67 -28.15
C ALA A 198 6.01 5.36 -28.25
N THR A 199 6.75 5.55 -27.16
CA THR A 199 8.10 4.98 -27.05
C THR A 199 7.93 3.50 -26.77
N GLY A 200 7.95 2.72 -27.84
CA GLY A 200 7.85 1.28 -27.78
C GLY A 200 9.09 0.62 -27.17
N SER A 201 8.88 -0.56 -26.60
CA SER A 201 9.73 -1.70 -26.89
C SER A 201 8.92 -2.99 -26.73
N THR A 202 8.09 -3.28 -27.73
CA THR A 202 7.68 -4.65 -28.00
C THR A 202 8.22 -4.97 -29.39
N ARG A 203 9.44 -5.53 -29.44
CA ARG A 203 9.93 -6.22 -30.63
C ARG A 203 9.03 -7.45 -30.83
N GLN A 204 7.99 -7.30 -31.64
CA GLN A 204 7.41 -8.44 -32.34
C GLN A 204 8.31 -8.73 -33.53
N VAL A 205 9.10 -9.81 -33.42
CA VAL A 205 9.77 -10.41 -34.57
C VAL A 205 8.69 -11.14 -35.35
N THR A 206 8.26 -10.54 -36.45
CA THR A 206 7.44 -11.22 -37.46
C THR A 206 8.38 -12.05 -38.31
N MET A 207 8.27 -13.38 -38.23
CA MET A 207 8.99 -14.28 -39.11
C MET A 207 8.29 -14.31 -40.47
N THR A 208 8.86 -13.61 -41.44
CA THR A 208 8.51 -13.78 -42.85
C THR A 208 9.34 -14.92 -43.41
N MET A 209 8.68 -16.02 -43.79
CA MET A 209 9.31 -17.09 -44.54
C MET A 209 9.49 -16.66 -46.00
N ALA A 210 10.72 -16.79 -46.51
CA ALA A 210 11.00 -16.82 -47.95
C ALA A 210 11.93 -18.01 -48.25
N PRO A 211 11.77 -18.68 -49.40
CA PRO A 211 12.41 -19.96 -49.65
C PRO A 211 13.82 -19.85 -50.26
N ALA A 212 14.65 -20.79 -49.82
CA ALA A 212 15.78 -21.48 -50.46
C ALA A 212 16.64 -20.77 -51.53
N SER A 213 17.94 -20.68 -51.23
CA SER A 213 19.00 -21.09 -52.15
C SER A 213 20.31 -21.41 -51.42
N THR A 214 20.65 -22.70 -51.47
CA THR A 214 21.97 -23.37 -51.52
C THR A 214 23.24 -22.52 -51.35
N SER A 215 24.05 -22.82 -50.31
CA SER A 215 25.47 -23.15 -50.47
C SER A 215 26.19 -23.47 -49.14
N ARG A 216 26.85 -24.63 -49.12
CA ARG A 216 28.18 -24.91 -48.53
C ARG A 216 28.37 -24.82 -47.00
N SER A 217 28.21 -25.99 -46.37
CA SER A 217 29.20 -26.66 -45.53
C SER A 217 30.30 -25.78 -44.89
N GLN A 218 30.07 -25.34 -43.65
CA GLN A 218 31.12 -25.23 -42.63
C GLN A 218 30.58 -25.67 -41.26
N ARG A 219 31.45 -26.42 -40.58
CA ARG A 219 31.32 -27.17 -39.33
C ARG A 219 31.09 -26.22 -38.13
N PRO A 220 30.00 -26.31 -37.36
CA PRO A 220 29.88 -25.56 -36.12
C PRO A 220 30.59 -26.31 -34.99
N THR A 221 31.63 -25.68 -34.46
CA THR A 221 32.20 -25.98 -33.14
C THR A 221 31.15 -25.76 -32.05
N ALA A 222 31.10 -26.69 -31.10
CA ALA A 222 30.17 -26.74 -29.98
C ALA A 222 29.89 -25.37 -29.35
N GLY A 223 28.63 -24.93 -29.48
CA GLY A 223 28.11 -23.75 -28.83
C GLY A 223 28.01 -23.98 -27.33
N ALA A 224 28.73 -23.19 -26.56
CA ALA A 224 28.50 -23.07 -25.13
C ALA A 224 27.13 -22.41 -24.93
N ASP A 225 26.20 -23.18 -24.34
CA ASP A 225 24.88 -22.75 -23.91
C ASP A 225 24.98 -21.55 -22.95
N SER A 226 24.89 -20.35 -23.51
CA SER A 226 24.71 -19.13 -22.73
C SER A 226 23.23 -19.00 -22.37
N VAL A 227 22.85 -19.69 -21.30
CA VAL A 227 21.55 -19.50 -20.64
C VAL A 227 21.39 -18.00 -20.38
N PRO A 228 20.35 -17.32 -20.91
CA PRO A 228 20.14 -15.92 -20.66
C PRO A 228 19.87 -15.74 -19.16
N ARG A 229 20.87 -15.24 -18.43
CA ARG A 229 20.72 -14.82 -17.04
C ARG A 229 19.69 -13.71 -17.02
N THR A 230 18.47 -14.04 -16.63
CA THR A 230 17.42 -13.08 -16.30
C THR A 230 17.94 -12.23 -15.15
N ARG A 231 18.45 -11.04 -15.47
CA ARG A 231 18.82 -10.02 -14.48
C ARG A 231 17.54 -9.62 -13.75
N THR A 232 17.35 -10.16 -12.55
CA THR A 232 16.31 -9.70 -11.63
C THR A 232 16.76 -8.36 -11.06
N ASP A 233 16.04 -7.30 -11.40
CA ASP A 233 16.21 -6.02 -10.72
C ASP A 233 15.84 -6.19 -9.25
N LEU A 234 16.75 -5.83 -8.35
CA LEU A 234 16.55 -5.93 -6.91
C LEU A 234 16.01 -4.60 -6.40
N TYR A 235 14.88 -4.66 -5.69
CA TYR A 235 14.16 -3.51 -5.17
C TYR A 235 13.95 -3.67 -3.67
N GLU A 236 14.50 -2.75 -2.89
CA GLU A 236 14.32 -2.73 -1.43
C GLU A 236 13.89 -1.34 -0.96
N THR A 237 13.07 -1.30 0.09
CA THR A 237 12.59 -0.04 0.69
C THR A 237 12.76 -0.08 2.21
N LYS A 238 13.27 1.01 2.78
CA LYS A 238 13.48 1.18 4.23
C LYS A 238 12.97 2.53 4.71
N TYR A 239 12.50 2.57 5.95
CA TYR A 239 12.03 3.78 6.62
C TYR A 239 13.00 4.20 7.73
N HIS A 240 13.26 5.50 7.85
CA HIS A 240 14.00 6.08 8.97
C HIS A 240 13.17 7.22 9.60
N PRO A 241 12.79 7.13 10.90
CA PRO A 241 11.85 8.07 11.52
C PRO A 241 12.23 9.55 11.45
N ALA A 242 13.52 9.88 11.47
CA ALA A 242 13.99 11.27 11.41
C ALA A 242 14.21 11.81 9.98
N VAL A 243 14.11 10.96 8.95
CA VAL A 243 14.47 11.34 7.58
C VAL A 243 13.30 11.13 6.62
N GLY A 244 12.72 9.93 6.59
CA GLY A 244 11.67 9.54 5.66
C GLY A 244 11.87 8.14 5.08
N TRP A 245 11.44 7.94 3.84
CA TRP A 245 11.53 6.66 3.12
C TRP A 245 12.71 6.66 2.16
N CYS A 246 13.38 5.52 2.01
CA CYS A 246 14.41 5.32 1.00
C CYS A 246 14.18 4.01 0.25
N THR A 247 14.26 4.10 -1.07
CA THR A 247 14.16 2.96 -1.98
C THR A 247 15.52 2.76 -2.66
N ARG A 248 16.09 1.55 -2.55
CA ARG A 248 17.28 1.12 -3.28
C ARG A 248 16.85 0.28 -4.47
N LEU A 249 17.25 0.70 -5.66
CA LEU A 249 17.07 -0.03 -6.91
C LEU A 249 18.44 -0.44 -7.44
N ILE A 250 18.65 -1.75 -7.62
CA ILE A 250 19.84 -2.30 -8.27
C ILE A 250 19.40 -2.87 -9.61
N SER A 251 19.76 -2.18 -10.69
CA SER A 251 19.43 -2.60 -12.05
C SER A 251 20.68 -2.59 -12.91
N ALA A 252 20.92 -3.69 -13.63
CA ALA A 252 22.05 -3.85 -14.54
C ALA A 252 23.46 -3.63 -13.92
N GLY A 253 23.58 -3.62 -12.58
CA GLY A 253 24.82 -3.29 -11.85
C GLY A 253 24.93 -1.81 -11.45
N GLU A 254 23.98 -0.97 -11.85
CA GLU A 254 23.85 0.40 -11.33
C GLU A 254 22.97 0.39 -10.07
N GLU A 255 23.44 1.06 -9.02
CA GLU A 255 22.66 1.29 -7.81
C GLU A 255 22.12 2.72 -7.79
N THR A 256 20.80 2.83 -7.62
CA THR A 256 20.10 4.10 -7.47
C THR A 256 19.33 4.11 -6.15
N TYR A 257 19.48 5.19 -5.40
CA TYR A 257 18.79 5.42 -4.14
C TYR A 257 17.84 6.60 -4.29
N ARG A 258 16.56 6.38 -3.98
CA ARG A 258 15.56 7.45 -3.97
C ARG A 258 15.03 7.65 -2.56
N ILE A 259 15.31 8.82 -2.01
CA ILE A 259 14.90 9.24 -0.67
C ILE A 259 13.72 10.19 -0.80
N MET A 260 12.62 9.90 -0.10
CA MET A 260 11.48 10.78 0.08
C MET A 260 11.51 11.29 1.51
N PHE A 261 11.83 12.57 1.67
CA PHE A 261 11.92 13.20 2.98
C PHE A 261 10.53 13.49 3.56
N LEU A 262 10.44 13.60 4.88
CA LEU A 262 9.18 13.90 5.58
C LEU A 262 8.56 15.26 5.22
N ASP A 263 9.39 16.18 4.72
CA ASP A 263 8.95 17.49 4.26
C ASP A 263 8.53 17.49 2.78
N GLY A 264 8.46 16.33 2.12
CA GLY A 264 8.02 16.21 0.73
C GLY A 264 9.10 16.50 -0.31
N VAL A 265 10.33 16.85 0.09
CA VAL A 265 11.49 16.90 -0.81
C VAL A 265 11.87 15.47 -1.22
N SER A 266 12.39 15.28 -2.43
CA SER A 266 12.97 13.99 -2.83
C SER A 266 14.39 14.12 -3.34
N LEU A 267 15.25 13.18 -2.99
CA LEU A 267 16.64 13.09 -3.44
C LEU A 267 16.87 11.75 -4.11
N GLU A 268 17.30 11.77 -5.36
CA GLU A 268 17.72 10.60 -6.12
C GLU A 268 19.24 10.62 -6.30
N VAL A 269 19.92 9.56 -5.90
CA VAL A 269 21.37 9.41 -5.99
C VAL A 269 21.68 8.18 -6.83
N ASN A 270 22.31 8.38 -7.98
CA ASN A 270 22.80 7.30 -8.82
C ASN A 270 24.32 7.17 -8.62
N ILE A 271 24.72 6.06 -8.00
CA ILE A 271 26.12 5.80 -7.66
C ILE A 271 26.94 5.56 -8.92
N GLY A 272 26.41 4.76 -9.86
CA GLY A 272 27.12 4.41 -11.09
C GLY A 272 27.41 5.60 -12.00
N ARG A 273 26.53 6.62 -11.97
CA ARG A 273 26.68 7.86 -12.75
C ARG A 273 27.28 9.01 -11.94
N HIS A 274 27.64 8.77 -10.68
CA HIS A 274 28.11 9.79 -9.74
C HIS A 274 27.26 11.07 -9.76
N SER A 275 25.94 10.93 -9.75
CA SER A 275 25.02 12.06 -9.88
C SER A 275 23.93 12.05 -8.82
N ALA A 276 23.48 13.25 -8.45
CA ALA A 276 22.40 13.47 -7.52
C ALA A 276 21.38 14.44 -8.11
N THR A 277 20.10 14.13 -7.93
CA THR A 277 18.98 14.97 -8.35
C THR A 277 18.08 15.23 -7.14
N LEU A 278 17.93 16.49 -6.77
CA LEU A 278 17.01 16.93 -5.73
C LEU A 278 15.76 17.54 -6.39
N VAL A 279 14.58 17.07 -5.98
CA VAL A 279 13.31 17.68 -6.33
C VAL A 279 12.75 18.34 -5.08
N THR A 280 12.62 19.66 -5.11
CA THR A 280 12.12 20.44 -3.97
C THR A 280 10.60 20.32 -3.83
N GLN A 281 10.04 20.86 -2.75
CA GLN A 281 8.58 20.92 -2.54
C GLN A 281 7.84 21.70 -3.63
N SER A 282 8.50 22.69 -4.25
CA SER A 282 7.93 23.45 -5.37
C SER A 282 7.96 22.69 -6.70
N GLY A 283 8.60 21.52 -6.74
CA GLY A 283 8.82 20.74 -7.96
C GLY A 283 10.04 21.19 -8.77
N GLU A 284 10.84 22.12 -8.25
CA GLU A 284 12.11 22.51 -8.87
C GLU A 284 13.11 21.35 -8.79
N ILE A 285 13.84 21.13 -9.89
CA ILE A 285 14.79 20.02 -10.02
C ILE A 285 16.22 20.59 -10.05
N VAL A 286 16.98 20.31 -9.00
CA VAL A 286 18.40 20.66 -8.88
C VAL A 286 19.23 19.40 -9.14
N LYS A 287 20.09 19.44 -10.15
CA LYS A 287 20.98 18.33 -10.52
C LYS A 287 22.42 18.70 -10.24
N SER A 288 23.18 17.79 -9.63
CA SER A 288 24.60 17.96 -9.39
C SER A 288 25.34 16.67 -9.68
N THR A 289 26.58 16.79 -10.13
CA THR A 289 27.53 15.67 -10.05
C THR A 289 28.10 15.59 -8.63
N LEU A 290 28.42 14.40 -8.15
CA LEU A 290 28.90 14.17 -6.77
C LEU A 290 30.32 14.71 -6.53
N ASN A 291 31.04 15.06 -7.59
CA ASN A 291 32.43 15.53 -7.52
C ASN A 291 32.57 17.05 -7.60
N GLU A 292 31.48 17.77 -7.90
CA GLU A 292 31.45 19.23 -7.92
C GLU A 292 31.08 19.80 -6.55
N ASP A 293 31.48 21.04 -6.29
CA ASP A 293 31.06 21.78 -5.09
C ASP A 293 29.53 21.90 -5.10
N MET A 294 28.88 21.08 -4.27
CA MET A 294 27.43 20.97 -4.26
C MET A 294 26.80 22.15 -3.53
N ASP A 295 25.69 22.65 -4.07
CA ASP A 295 24.86 23.65 -3.43
C ASP A 295 24.52 23.27 -1.98
N THR A 296 24.47 24.27 -1.11
CA THR A 296 24.17 24.13 0.33
C THR A 296 22.95 23.25 0.66
N PRO A 297 21.78 23.40 0.00
CA PRO A 297 20.62 22.54 0.28
C PRO A 297 20.83 21.07 -0.08
N LEU A 298 21.53 20.78 -1.18
CA LEU A 298 21.82 19.42 -1.61
C LEU A 298 22.80 18.74 -0.65
N THR A 299 23.83 19.47 -0.23
CA THR A 299 24.84 18.99 0.72
C THR A 299 24.23 18.56 2.05
N ILE A 300 23.26 19.32 2.57
CA ILE A 300 22.56 18.96 3.82
C ILE A 300 21.79 17.64 3.64
N ARG A 301 21.06 17.48 2.53
CA ARG A 301 20.27 16.28 2.24
C ARG A 301 21.13 15.05 1.93
N MET A 302 22.31 15.25 1.34
CA MET A 302 23.27 14.18 1.07
C MET A 302 23.81 13.55 2.37
N LYS A 303 23.82 14.27 3.49
CA LYS A 303 24.18 13.66 4.80
C LYS A 303 23.19 12.56 5.20
N SER A 304 21.91 12.73 4.89
CA SER A 304 20.88 11.73 5.16
C SER A 304 21.01 10.48 4.29
N PHE A 305 21.58 10.59 3.10
CA PHE A 305 21.86 9.44 2.23
C PHE A 305 22.78 8.42 2.92
N ASN A 306 23.82 8.89 3.61
CA ASN A 306 24.74 8.02 4.36
C ASN A 306 24.06 7.19 5.45
N VAL A 307 22.97 7.71 6.05
CA VAL A 307 22.19 6.96 7.05
C VAL A 307 21.54 5.74 6.40
N PHE A 308 20.97 5.90 5.20
CA PHE A 308 20.33 4.79 4.50
C PHE A 308 21.33 3.79 3.93
N VAL A 309 22.48 4.24 3.41
CA VAL A 309 23.53 3.31 2.94
C VAL A 309 23.89 2.32 4.05
N ARG A 310 24.09 2.80 5.28
CA ARG A 310 24.35 1.92 6.44
C ARG A 310 23.21 0.96 6.74
N LEU A 311 21.96 1.44 6.66
CA LEU A 311 20.79 0.59 6.87
C LEU A 311 20.73 -0.55 5.85
N PHE A 312 21.02 -0.29 4.57
CA PHE A 312 21.05 -1.33 3.53
C PHE A 312 22.21 -2.30 3.73
N SER A 313 23.43 -1.81 3.98
CA SER A 313 24.60 -2.67 4.20
C SER A 313 24.54 -3.56 5.45
N ALA A 314 23.76 -3.19 6.48
CA ALA A 314 23.61 -4.03 7.67
C ALA A 314 22.89 -5.37 7.39
N ASN A 315 22.03 -5.41 6.37
CA ASN A 315 21.31 -6.63 6.00
C ASN A 315 22.16 -7.54 5.10
N ASP A 316 23.02 -6.96 4.27
CA ASP A 316 23.84 -7.71 3.30
C ASP A 316 24.90 -8.60 4.00
N LYS A 317 25.22 -8.34 5.28
CA LYS A 317 26.16 -9.14 6.07
C LYS A 317 25.56 -10.42 6.68
N GLY A 318 24.26 -10.66 6.50
CA GLY A 318 23.54 -11.79 7.09
C GLY A 318 23.10 -12.87 6.10
N ALA A 319 23.48 -12.76 4.82
CA ALA A 319 23.21 -13.73 3.76
C ALA A 319 24.51 -14.43 3.32
#